data_AF-A0A1G5HD50-F1
#
_entry.id   AF-A0A1G5HD50-F1
#
_cell.length_a   1.000
_cell.length_b   1.000
_cell.length_c   1.000
_cell.angle_alpha   90.00
_cell.angle_beta   90.00
_cell.angle_gamma   90.00
#
_symmetry.space_group_name_H-M   'P 1'
#
loop_
_entity.id
_entity.type
_entity.pdbx_description
1 polymer ?
#
loop_
_entity_poly.entity_id
_entity_poly.type
_entity_poly.pdbx_seq_one_letter_code
_entity_poly.pdbx_strand_id
1 'polypeptide(L)'
;MQRLRTWLTVEILPVEAPFERLQELAVEWFAKQSLAPLDLTPLERLLRSSIHAFETELFRSVASLLSVETKASIDTLLTVEDPNGSDEDSAIENSSGVKDADLVLTHLKADAGRIGLDSVLQELAKLSRIRQLALPIKGFAALPVKWLQKYRRRTST
;
A
#
# COMPACT_ATOMS: atom_id res chain seq x y z
N MET A 1 12.29 -17.06 -23.02
CA MET A 1 11.46 -16.79 -21.81
C MET A 1 12.03 -15.73 -20.88
N GLN A 2 13.32 -15.76 -20.50
CA GLN A 2 13.91 -14.73 -19.62
C GLN A 2 13.78 -13.30 -20.18
N ARG A 3 13.98 -13.09 -21.49
CA ARG A 3 13.82 -11.78 -22.15
C ARG A 3 12.41 -11.19 -22.02
N LEU A 4 11.38 -12.01 -22.20
CA LEU A 4 9.98 -11.59 -22.02
C LEU A 4 9.73 -11.18 -20.57
N ARG A 5 10.28 -11.95 -19.61
CA ARG A 5 10.14 -11.63 -18.18
C ARG A 5 10.78 -10.29 -17.85
N THR A 6 12.00 -10.04 -18.32
CA THR A 6 12.69 -8.76 -18.12
C THR A 6 11.88 -7.61 -18.72
N TRP A 7 11.37 -7.76 -19.94
CA TRP A 7 10.54 -6.75 -20.60
C TRP A 7 9.24 -6.48 -19.82
N LEU A 8 8.53 -7.53 -19.39
CA LEU A 8 7.31 -7.41 -18.57
C LEU A 8 7.58 -6.66 -17.25
N THR A 9 8.71 -6.96 -16.60
CA THR A 9 9.06 -6.40 -15.28
C THR A 9 9.48 -4.93 -15.37
N VAL A 10 10.18 -4.55 -16.44
CA VAL A 10 10.74 -3.21 -16.61
C VAL A 10 9.78 -2.24 -17.29
N GLU A 11 9.06 -2.69 -18.32
CA GLU A 11 8.28 -1.77 -19.17
C GLU A 11 6.77 -1.80 -18.90
N ILE A 12 6.20 -2.94 -18.53
CA ILE A 12 4.73 -3.09 -18.52
C ILE A 12 4.15 -3.15 -17.10
N LEU A 13 4.75 -3.92 -16.21
CA LEU A 13 4.26 -4.08 -14.84
C LEU A 13 4.24 -2.77 -14.04
N PRO A 14 5.19 -1.81 -14.23
CA PRO A 14 5.10 -0.49 -13.61
C PRO A 14 3.89 0.33 -14.09
N VAL A 15 3.44 0.11 -15.33
CA VAL A 15 2.33 0.85 -15.95
C VAL A 15 0.96 0.29 -15.58
N GLU A 16 0.91 -0.88 -14.92
CA GLU A 16 -0.31 -1.56 -14.48
C GLU A 16 -1.42 -1.57 -15.55
N ALA A 17 -1.33 -2.55 -16.45
CA ALA A 17 -2.34 -2.81 -17.46
C ALA A 17 -3.30 -3.93 -16.98
N PRO A 18 -4.59 -3.89 -17.36
CA PRO A 18 -5.51 -5.00 -17.12
C PRO A 18 -5.00 -6.28 -17.78
N PHE A 19 -5.38 -7.44 -17.24
CA PHE A 19 -4.82 -8.73 -17.65
C PHE A 19 -5.01 -9.01 -19.14
N GLU A 20 -6.15 -8.60 -19.70
CA GLU A 20 -6.49 -8.70 -21.12
C GLU A 20 -5.51 -7.90 -21.97
N ARG A 21 -5.22 -6.65 -21.58
CA ARG A 21 -4.23 -5.81 -22.26
C ARG A 21 -2.80 -6.35 -22.13
N LEU A 22 -2.48 -6.98 -20.99
CA LEU A 22 -1.20 -7.66 -20.81
C LEU A 22 -1.04 -8.86 -21.75
N GLN A 23 -2.13 -9.60 -22.03
CA GLN A 23 -2.12 -10.67 -23.02
C GLN A 23 -1.88 -10.13 -24.43
N GLU A 24 -2.61 -9.09 -24.83
CA GLU A 24 -2.45 -8.43 -26.13
C GLU A 24 -1.00 -7.95 -26.34
N LEU A 25 -0.44 -7.24 -25.36
CA LEU A 25 0.95 -6.75 -25.40
C LEU A 25 1.96 -7.90 -25.49
N ALA A 26 1.71 -9.01 -24.79
CA ALA A 26 2.59 -10.16 -24.86
C ALA A 26 2.55 -10.82 -26.26
N VAL A 27 1.37 -10.94 -26.87
CA VAL A 27 1.21 -11.45 -28.24
C VAL A 27 1.89 -10.52 -29.25
N GLU A 28 1.71 -9.20 -29.12
CA GLU A 28 2.43 -8.21 -29.95
C GLU A 28 3.94 -8.32 -29.81
N TRP A 29 4.45 -8.57 -28.60
CA TRP A 29 5.87 -8.75 -28.36
C TRP A 29 6.40 -10.01 -29.06
N PHE A 30 5.67 -11.13 -29.02
CA PHE A 30 6.02 -12.33 -29.79
C PHE A 30 6.09 -12.06 -31.29
N ALA A 31 5.11 -11.33 -31.83
CA ALA A 31 5.08 -10.93 -33.22
C ALA A 31 6.28 -10.04 -33.60
N LYS A 32 6.62 -9.05 -32.77
CA LYS A 32 7.80 -8.17 -32.98
C LYS A 32 9.12 -8.92 -32.91
N GLN A 33 9.21 -9.96 -32.08
CA GLN A 33 10.42 -10.78 -31.93
C GLN A 33 10.50 -11.91 -32.97
N SER A 34 9.55 -12.00 -33.91
CA SER A 34 9.46 -13.09 -34.90
C SER A 34 9.48 -14.49 -34.26
N LEU A 35 8.91 -14.60 -33.06
CA LEU A 35 8.81 -15.86 -32.32
C LEU A 35 7.40 -16.44 -32.48
N ALA A 36 7.31 -17.77 -32.48
CA ALA A 36 6.01 -18.43 -32.43
C ALA A 36 5.26 -18.02 -31.14
N PRO A 37 4.00 -17.59 -31.23
CA PRO A 37 3.21 -17.27 -30.05
C PRO A 37 3.04 -18.53 -29.19
N LEU A 38 3.16 -18.38 -27.87
CA LEU A 38 2.76 -19.45 -26.96
C LEU A 38 1.24 -19.63 -27.02
N ASP A 39 0.78 -20.86 -26.76
CA ASP A 39 -0.61 -21.11 -26.43
C ASP A 39 -1.06 -20.18 -25.28
N LEU A 40 -2.33 -19.78 -25.33
CA LEU A 40 -2.92 -18.84 -24.37
C LEU A 40 -2.75 -19.31 -22.92
N THR A 41 -2.92 -20.61 -22.64
CA THR A 41 -2.81 -21.16 -21.28
C THR A 41 -1.39 -21.05 -20.68
N PRO A 42 -0.30 -21.50 -21.35
CA PRO A 42 1.07 -21.22 -20.93
C PRO A 42 1.38 -19.72 -20.78
N LEU A 43 0.87 -18.89 -21.69
CA LEU A 43 1.10 -17.44 -21.66
C LEU A 43 0.48 -16.80 -20.42
N GLU A 44 -0.78 -17.12 -20.13
CA GLU A 44 -1.48 -16.67 -18.93
C GLU A 44 -0.75 -17.06 -17.65
N ARG A 45 -0.29 -18.31 -17.57
CA ARG A 45 0.46 -18.79 -16.41
C ARG A 45 1.77 -18.03 -16.24
N LEU A 46 2.48 -17.77 -17.33
CA LEU A 46 3.71 -16.97 -17.30
C LEU A 46 3.42 -15.54 -16.84
N LEU A 47 2.36 -14.93 -17.35
CA LEU A 47 1.96 -13.57 -17.00
C LEU A 47 1.58 -13.47 -15.51
N ARG A 48 0.73 -14.37 -15.01
CA ARG A 48 0.35 -14.43 -13.60
C ARG A 48 1.56 -14.64 -12.69
N SER A 49 2.47 -15.55 -13.05
CA SER A 49 3.69 -15.78 -12.25
C SER A 49 4.65 -14.59 -12.29
N SER A 50 4.68 -13.83 -13.38
CA SER A 50 5.52 -12.61 -13.50
C SER A 50 4.93 -11.45 -12.70
N ILE A 51 3.60 -11.26 -12.73
CA ILE A 51 2.89 -10.30 -11.87
C ILE A 51 3.17 -10.63 -10.40
N HIS A 52 2.99 -11.89 -10.00
CA HIS A 52 3.20 -12.30 -8.61
C HIS A 52 4.65 -12.09 -8.15
N ALA A 53 5.63 -12.40 -9.02
CA ALA A 53 7.04 -12.16 -8.72
C ALA A 53 7.34 -10.66 -8.56
N PHE A 54 6.76 -9.80 -9.39
CA PHE A 54 6.89 -8.35 -9.27
C PHE A 54 6.23 -7.82 -8.00
N GLU A 55 5.02 -8.25 -7.67
CA GLU A 55 4.34 -7.89 -6.42
C GLU A 55 5.19 -8.28 -5.20
N THR A 56 5.73 -9.50 -5.22
CA THR A 56 6.60 -9.98 -4.14
C THR A 56 7.84 -9.12 -3.98
N GLU A 57 8.49 -8.73 -5.08
CA GLU A 57 9.69 -7.89 -5.04
C GLU A 57 9.37 -6.46 -4.62
N LEU A 58 8.24 -5.91 -5.07
CA LEU A 58 7.73 -4.62 -4.64
C LEU A 58 7.52 -4.60 -3.12
N PHE A 59 6.89 -5.63 -2.57
CA PHE A 59 6.66 -5.75 -1.12
C PHE A 59 7.95 -5.92 -0.34
N ARG A 60 8.91 -6.71 -0.84
CA ARG A 60 10.23 -6.82 -0.21
C ARG A 60 10.96 -5.48 -0.21
N SER A 61 10.93 -4.76 -1.32
CA SER A 61 11.53 -3.44 -1.43
C SER A 61 10.91 -2.48 -0.41
N VAL A 62 9.58 -2.41 -0.34
CA VAL A 62 8.87 -1.61 0.69
C VAL A 62 9.27 -2.02 2.10
N ALA A 63 9.26 -3.32 2.41
CA ALA A 63 9.62 -3.82 3.73
C ALA A 63 11.10 -3.55 4.10
N SER A 64 11.98 -3.45 3.10
CA SER A 64 13.39 -3.11 3.29
C SER A 64 13.63 -1.62 3.56
N LEU A 65 12.74 -0.75 3.05
CA LEU A 65 12.79 0.69 3.31
C LEU A 65 12.34 1.05 4.73
N LEU A 66 11.51 0.20 5.35
CA LEU A 66 10.99 0.40 6.69
C LEU A 66 12.03 0.00 7.75
N SER A 67 12.37 0.94 8.64
CA SER A 67 13.22 0.68 9.80
C SER A 67 12.51 -0.27 10.79
N VAL A 68 13.29 -0.89 11.69
CA VAL A 68 12.74 -1.74 12.76
C VAL A 68 11.79 -0.95 13.66
N GLU A 69 12.14 0.31 13.95
CA GLU A 69 11.32 1.22 14.75
C GLU A 69 9.99 1.55 14.06
N THR A 70 10.01 1.88 12.77
CA THR A 70 8.79 2.12 11.98
C THR A 70 7.89 0.89 11.95
N LYS A 71 8.47 -0.31 11.79
CA LYS A 71 7.70 -1.57 11.83
C LYS A 71 7.03 -1.78 13.17
N ALA A 72 7.77 -1.65 14.27
CA ALA A 72 7.23 -1.77 15.62
C ALA A 72 6.14 -0.72 15.90
N SER A 73 6.31 0.51 15.40
CA SER A 73 5.30 1.57 15.53
C SER A 73 4.04 1.27 14.72
N ILE A 74 4.16 0.70 13.52
CA ILE A 74 3.02 0.22 12.71
C ILE A 74 2.33 -0.95 13.39
N ASP A 75 3.08 -1.93 13.88
CA ASP A 75 2.52 -3.08 14.60
C ASP A 75 1.75 -2.62 15.83
N THR A 76 2.28 -1.65 16.59
CA THR A 76 1.57 -1.05 17.73
C THR A 76 0.25 -0.38 17.27
N LEU A 77 0.26 0.37 16.18
CA LEU A 77 -0.95 1.01 15.63
C LEU A 77 -2.03 0.00 15.17
N LEU A 78 -1.62 -1.22 14.81
CA LEU A 78 -2.50 -2.28 14.31
C LEU A 78 -2.94 -3.28 15.40
N THR A 79 -2.17 -3.41 16.49
CA THR A 79 -2.43 -4.37 17.58
C THR A 79 -3.25 -3.80 18.72
N VAL A 80 -3.35 -2.47 18.83
CA VAL A 80 -4.31 -1.85 19.75
C VAL A 80 -5.69 -2.09 19.13
N GLU A 81 -6.38 -3.15 19.58
CA GLU A 81 -7.82 -3.29 19.39
C GLU A 81 -8.48 -2.02 19.93
N ASP A 82 -9.34 -1.40 19.11
CA ASP A 82 -10.21 -0.33 19.57
C ASP A 82 -10.91 -0.80 20.85
N PRO A 83 -10.64 -0.22 22.04
CA PRO A 83 -11.36 -0.59 23.25
C PRO A 83 -12.86 -0.28 23.13
N ASN A 84 -13.22 0.53 22.13
CA ASN A 84 -14.57 0.94 21.78
C ASN A 84 -14.90 0.47 20.36
N GLY A 85 -14.94 -0.85 20.15
CA GLY A 85 -15.54 -1.43 18.96
C GLY A 85 -17.06 -1.25 18.96
N SER A 86 -17.55 -0.04 18.67
CA SER A 86 -18.89 0.27 18.13
C SER A 86 -19.08 1.78 18.05
N ASP A 87 -19.70 2.22 16.97
CA ASP A 87 -20.24 3.55 16.69
C ASP A 87 -19.27 4.59 16.10
N GLU A 88 -19.42 4.78 14.78
CA GLU A 88 -18.92 5.89 13.96
C GLU A 88 -19.39 7.29 14.42
N ASP A 89 -19.96 7.44 15.62
CA ASP A 89 -20.50 8.70 16.13
C ASP A 89 -20.26 8.93 17.63
N SER A 90 -19.45 8.08 18.29
CA SER A 90 -19.04 8.38 19.65
C SER A 90 -17.90 9.40 19.62
N ALA A 91 -18.32 10.66 19.59
CA ALA A 91 -17.52 11.77 20.07
C ALA A 91 -16.69 11.31 21.28
N ILE A 92 -15.40 11.67 21.27
CA ILE A 92 -14.52 11.58 22.43
C ILE A 92 -15.04 12.60 23.46
N GLU A 93 -16.24 12.39 23.99
CA GLU A 93 -16.68 12.98 25.22
C GLU A 93 -16.18 12.04 26.31
N ASN A 94 -15.26 12.57 27.12
CA ASN A 94 -14.86 12.03 28.42
C ASN A 94 -13.71 11.00 28.40
N SER A 95 -12.56 11.35 27.82
CA SER A 95 -11.30 11.00 28.49
C SER A 95 -10.26 12.12 28.34
N SER A 96 -10.10 12.89 29.41
CA SER A 96 -8.96 13.78 29.58
C SER A 96 -7.70 12.92 29.63
N GLY A 97 -6.95 12.89 28.53
CA GLY A 97 -5.63 12.24 28.46
C GLY A 97 -5.57 11.02 27.55
N VAL A 98 -5.91 11.18 26.26
CA VAL A 98 -5.43 10.23 25.23
C VAL A 98 -3.92 10.38 25.16
N LYS A 99 -3.20 9.37 25.67
CA LYS A 99 -1.73 9.31 25.54
C LYS A 99 -1.40 8.90 24.10
N ASP A 100 -0.26 9.36 23.58
CA ASP A 100 0.25 9.01 22.23
C ASP A 100 0.25 7.48 21.95
N ALA A 101 0.28 6.66 22.99
CA ALA A 101 0.27 5.19 22.91
C ALA A 101 -1.11 4.57 22.63
N ASP A 102 -2.21 5.27 22.91
CA ASP A 102 -3.58 4.73 22.80
C ASP A 102 -4.24 5.08 21.45
N LEU A 103 -3.55 5.82 20.58
CA LEU A 103 -4.05 6.18 19.25
C LEU A 103 -3.97 4.97 18.31
N VAL A 104 -5.13 4.49 17.87
CA VAL A 104 -5.31 3.42 16.86
C VAL A 104 -5.35 3.99 15.44
N LEU A 105 -5.12 3.15 14.43
CA LEU A 105 -5.19 3.54 13.02
C LEU A 105 -6.52 4.22 12.62
N THR A 106 -7.64 3.83 13.22
CA THR A 106 -8.98 4.42 13.02
C THR A 106 -9.00 5.89 13.44
N HIS A 107 -8.42 6.21 14.59
CA HIS A 107 -8.29 7.59 15.08
C HIS A 107 -7.40 8.47 14.18
N LEU A 108 -6.35 7.92 13.57
CA LEU A 108 -5.50 8.65 12.62
C LEU A 108 -6.22 8.93 11.29
N LYS A 109 -7.22 8.11 10.91
CA LYS A 109 -8.03 8.29 9.69
C LYS A 109 -9.18 9.28 9.88
N ALA A 110 -9.65 9.48 11.11
CA ALA A 110 -10.80 10.33 11.42
C ALA A 110 -10.49 11.81 11.18
N ASP A 111 -11.46 12.52 10.57
CA ASP A 111 -11.39 13.95 10.32
C ASP A 111 -11.24 14.77 11.61
N ALA A 112 -10.72 15.99 11.48
CA ALA A 112 -10.60 16.91 12.59
C ALA A 112 -12.01 17.27 13.11
N GLY A 113 -12.21 17.08 14.42
CA GLY A 113 -13.50 17.32 15.08
C GLY A 113 -13.87 18.80 15.21
N ARG A 114 -14.88 19.07 16.04
CA ARG A 114 -15.36 20.43 16.31
C ARG A 114 -14.24 21.32 16.88
N ILE A 115 -14.20 22.56 16.44
CA ILE A 115 -13.18 23.55 16.82
C ILE A 115 -13.25 23.81 18.33
N GLY A 116 -12.22 23.37 19.05
CA GLY A 116 -12.06 23.51 20.50
C GLY A 116 -10.64 23.16 20.94
N LEU A 117 -10.22 23.59 22.14
CA LEU A 117 -8.87 23.35 22.66
C LEU A 117 -8.54 21.85 22.74
N ASP A 118 -9.50 21.04 23.18
CA ASP A 118 -9.34 19.58 23.26
C ASP A 118 -9.16 18.94 21.88
N SER A 119 -9.89 19.44 20.87
CA SER A 119 -9.70 19.01 19.49
C SER A 119 -8.31 19.37 18.96
N VAL A 120 -7.80 20.57 19.27
CA VAL A 120 -6.43 20.96 18.88
C VAL A 120 -5.37 20.07 19.54
N LEU A 121 -5.54 19.72 20.82
CA LEU A 121 -4.62 18.82 21.53
C LEU A 121 -4.66 17.40 20.95
N GLN A 122 -5.84 16.90 20.59
CA GLN A 122 -6.00 15.61 19.92
C GLN A 122 -5.33 15.60 18.53
N GLU A 123 -5.52 16.64 17.73
CA GLU A 123 -4.85 16.77 16.43
C GLU A 123 -3.33 16.85 16.56
N LEU A 124 -2.83 17.51 17.61
CA LEU A 124 -1.39 17.58 17.89
C LEU A 124 -0.81 16.21 18.29
N ALA A 125 -1.56 15.42 19.06
CA ALA A 125 -1.20 14.03 19.39
C ALA A 125 -1.20 13.14 18.14
N LYS A 126 -2.21 13.25 17.26
CA LYS A 126 -2.23 12.55 15.96
C LYS A 126 -1.00 12.92 15.12
N LEU A 127 -0.65 14.20 15.05
CA LEU A 127 0.49 14.69 14.29
C LEU A 127 1.82 14.20 14.87
N SER A 128 1.97 14.24 16.20
CA SER A 128 3.11 13.65 16.92
C SER A 128 3.28 12.18 16.54
N ARG A 129 2.19 11.41 16.60
CA ARG A 129 2.16 9.99 16.27
C ARG A 129 2.52 9.71 14.81
N ILE A 130 2.01 10.50 13.86
CA ILE A 130 2.37 10.40 12.44
C ILE A 130 3.86 10.67 12.21
N ARG A 131 4.44 11.63 12.94
CA ARG A 131 5.88 11.92 12.85
C ARG A 131 6.73 10.79 13.44
N GLN A 132 6.29 10.16 14.53
CA GLN A 132 6.96 9.02 15.15
C GLN A 132 7.04 7.79 14.23
N LEU A 133 6.09 7.63 13.29
CA LEU A 133 6.17 6.56 12.30
C LEU A 133 7.43 6.63 11.43
N ALA A 134 8.06 7.81 11.31
CA ALA A 134 9.32 8.00 10.58
C ALA A 134 9.29 7.39 9.17
N LEU A 135 8.16 7.55 8.47
CA LEU A 135 7.95 6.93 7.16
C LEU A 135 9.01 7.40 6.13
N PRO A 136 9.61 6.50 5.36
CA PRO A 136 10.61 6.85 4.35
C PRO A 136 9.96 7.46 3.10
N ILE A 137 9.45 8.70 3.19
CA ILE A 137 8.72 9.41 2.12
C ILE A 137 9.52 9.41 0.80
N LYS A 138 10.83 9.62 0.87
CA LYS A 138 11.72 9.59 -0.30
C LYS A 138 11.81 8.22 -0.97
N GLY A 139 11.79 7.15 -0.18
CA GLY A 139 11.79 5.77 -0.69
C GLY A 139 10.46 5.41 -1.37
N PHE A 140 9.36 5.92 -0.83
CA PHE A 140 8.03 5.72 -1.43
C PHE A 140 7.83 6.47 -2.74
N ALA A 141 8.53 7.59 -2.97
CA ALA A 141 8.43 8.34 -4.23
C ALA A 141 8.92 7.56 -5.46
N ALA A 142 9.77 6.54 -5.26
CA ALA A 142 10.24 5.66 -6.33
C ALA A 142 9.23 4.56 -6.71
N LEU A 143 8.14 4.41 -5.96
CA LEU A 143 7.14 3.38 -6.21
C LEU A 143 6.18 3.78 -7.34
N PRO A 144 5.72 2.81 -8.15
CA PRO A 144 4.69 3.06 -9.14
C PRO A 144 3.38 3.55 -8.50
N VAL A 145 2.92 4.75 -8.88
CA VAL A 145 1.73 5.40 -8.30
C VAL A 145 0.46 4.55 -8.46
N LYS A 146 0.32 3.85 -9.58
CA LYS A 146 -0.87 3.02 -9.85
C LYS A 146 -1.00 1.85 -8.87
N TRP A 147 0.12 1.21 -8.57
CA TRP A 147 0.19 0.15 -7.55
C TRP A 147 -0.21 0.67 -6.16
N LEU A 148 0.25 1.86 -5.79
CA LEU A 148 -0.17 2.52 -4.55
C LEU A 148 -1.68 2.76 -4.52
N GLN A 149 -2.26 3.23 -5.62
CA GLN A 149 -3.71 3.44 -5.74
C GLN A 149 -4.50 2.13 -5.67
N LYS A 150 -4.02 1.04 -6.31
CA LYS A 150 -4.64 -0.29 -6.23
C LYS A 150 -4.73 -0.77 -4.78
N TYR A 151 -3.63 -0.69 -4.02
CA TYR A 151 -3.65 -1.13 -2.63
C TYR A 151 -4.43 -0.18 -1.72
N ARG A 152 -4.37 1.14 -1.95
CA ARG A 152 -5.24 2.10 -1.22
C ARG A 152 -6.72 1.76 -1.38
N ARG A 153 -7.18 1.40 -2.59
CA ARG A 153 -8.58 1.00 -2.83
C ARG A 153 -8.98 -0.26 -2.05
N ARG A 154 -8.06 -1.21 -1.87
CA ARG A 154 -8.29 -2.45 -1.12
C ARG A 154 -8.44 -2.23 0.38
N THR A 155 -7.85 -1.18 0.93
CA THR A 155 -7.90 -0.84 2.36
C THR A 155 -8.96 0.22 2.69
N SER A 156 -9.71 0.69 1.69
CA SER A 156 -10.70 1.76 1.84
C SER A 156 -12.15 1.24 1.91
N THR A 157 -12.33 -0.08 1.82
CA THR A 157 -13.54 -0.81 2.23
C THR A 157 -13.48 -1.12 3.71
#